data_AF-A0A7X8IBT6-F1
#
_entry.id   AF-A0A7X8IBT6-F1
#
_cell.length_a   1.000
_cell.length_b   1.000
_cell.length_c   1.000
_cell.angle_alpha   90.00
_cell.angle_beta   90.00
_cell.angle_gamma   90.00
#
_symmetry.space_group_name_H-M   'P 1'
#
loop_
_entity.id
_entity.type
_entity.pdbx_description
1 polymer ?
#
loop_
_entity_poly.entity_id
_entity_poly.type
_entity_poly.pdbx_seq_one_letter_code
_entity_poly.pdbx_strand_id
1 'polypeptide(L)'
;MRIKKYFILAAVVVLAALFASCGAFAEEPYAPKPGDPVRKAVMDGLREWVMENHDLKVIFVVDHLLVADGWAWTETKPQSGDGKQKYEPIAALLRKTAQGWQVVHVPSMEEDDPPADDEYFEGLLEEMPEIPRGIFPWGGKTSGKIKAAAPTPKTTASSGEKPYTPKPGNSVRKAVMDGLRGWMKESYDIDVVFVIDHLLVADGWAWTNTRPQSADGKNRYDRVMALLSKGNAGWRVEFVPSLEKGAPPVDDAFFNKLLGHFPDAPKGIFPWGGRQSK
;
A
#
# COMPACT_ATOMS: atom_id res chain seq x y z
N MET A 1 62.03 12.50 38.65
CA MET A 1 61.00 12.79 37.63
C MET A 1 60.55 11.49 36.98
N ARG A 2 59.30 11.07 37.23
CA ARG A 2 58.68 9.85 36.68
C ARG A 2 57.61 10.27 35.68
N ILE A 3 57.81 9.96 34.40
CA ILE A 3 56.79 10.14 33.35
C ILE A 3 56.10 8.78 33.16
N LYS A 4 54.77 8.79 33.32
CA LYS A 4 53.87 7.62 33.40
C LYS A 4 53.73 6.94 32.03
N LYS A 5 53.99 5.62 31.98
CA LYS A 5 53.67 4.71 30.87
C LYS A 5 52.35 3.97 31.15
N TYR A 6 51.19 4.61 31.03
CA TYR A 6 49.89 3.89 31.04
C TYR A 6 48.80 4.69 30.32
N PHE A 7 48.82 4.72 28.99
CA PHE A 7 47.70 5.26 28.20
C PHE A 7 47.51 4.54 26.85
N ILE A 8 47.86 3.25 26.78
CA ILE A 8 47.56 2.43 25.58
C ILE A 8 47.09 1.05 26.06
N LEU A 9 45.95 0.99 26.74
CA LEU A 9 45.22 -0.27 26.93
C LEU A 9 43.78 -0.01 27.44
N ALA A 10 43.03 0.82 26.72
CA ALA A 10 41.60 1.01 27.00
C ALA A 10 40.80 1.42 25.74
N ALA A 11 41.25 1.02 24.54
CA ALA A 11 40.61 1.39 23.28
C ALA A 11 40.28 0.20 22.36
N VAL A 12 40.37 -1.05 22.86
CA VAL A 12 40.20 -2.26 22.01
C VAL A 12 39.00 -3.14 22.43
N VAL A 13 38.28 -2.82 23.52
CA VAL A 13 37.18 -3.70 24.01
C VAL A 13 35.77 -3.12 23.83
N VAL A 14 35.60 -1.86 23.40
CA VAL A 14 34.26 -1.25 23.24
C VAL A 14 33.76 -1.26 21.78
N LEU A 15 34.56 -1.70 20.81
CA LEU A 15 34.19 -1.70 19.38
C LEU A 15 33.55 -3.01 18.88
N ALA A 16 33.14 -3.92 19.76
CA ALA A 16 32.66 -5.26 19.37
C ALA A 16 31.17 -5.54 19.69
N ALA A 17 30.38 -4.55 20.09
CA ALA A 17 28.99 -4.77 20.54
C ALA A 17 27.91 -3.92 19.84
N LEU A 18 28.15 -3.46 18.61
CA LEU A 18 27.15 -2.69 17.83
C LEU A 18 26.62 -3.41 16.58
N PHE A 19 26.88 -4.72 16.43
CA PHE A 19 26.13 -5.57 15.52
C PHE A 19 25.07 -6.36 16.30
N ALA A 20 24.16 -5.64 16.97
CA ALA A 20 22.88 -6.22 17.29
C ALA A 20 22.09 -6.24 15.98
N SER A 21 22.26 -7.35 15.25
CA SER A 21 21.51 -7.72 14.07
C SER A 21 20.04 -7.39 14.29
N CYS A 22 19.54 -6.37 13.61
CA CYS A 22 18.12 -6.18 13.42
C CYS A 22 17.68 -7.33 12.51
N GLY A 23 17.45 -8.50 13.12
CA GLY A 23 16.77 -9.60 12.45
C GLY A 23 15.36 -9.13 12.17
N ALA A 24 15.15 -8.54 10.99
CA ALA A 24 13.83 -8.49 10.40
C ALA A 24 13.38 -9.95 10.30
N PHE A 25 12.46 -10.35 11.17
CA PHE A 25 11.80 -11.64 11.03
C PHE A 25 11.09 -11.58 9.67
N ALA A 26 11.51 -12.45 8.75
CA ALA A 26 10.89 -12.58 7.44
C ALA A 26 9.39 -12.85 7.63
N GLU A 27 8.54 -12.08 6.94
CA GLU A 27 7.11 -12.28 6.96
C GLU A 27 6.79 -13.68 6.41
N GLU A 28 6.00 -14.46 7.15
CA GLU A 28 5.56 -15.75 6.63
C GLU A 28 4.65 -15.52 5.41
N PRO A 29 4.89 -16.21 4.28
CA PRO A 29 4.02 -16.13 3.11
C PRO A 29 2.58 -16.47 3.46
N TYR A 30 1.68 -15.58 3.09
CA TYR A 30 0.25 -15.76 3.31
C TYR A 30 -0.52 -15.55 2.01
N ALA A 31 -1.73 -16.11 1.97
CA ALA A 31 -2.66 -15.98 0.85
C ALA A 31 -3.77 -14.96 1.22
N PRO A 32 -3.69 -13.71 0.71
CA PRO A 32 -4.76 -12.73 0.86
C PRO A 32 -6.11 -13.26 0.35
N LYS A 33 -7.13 -13.23 1.22
CA LYS A 33 -8.50 -13.69 0.91
C LYS A 33 -9.16 -12.79 -0.15
N PRO A 34 -10.17 -13.26 -0.90
CA PRO A 34 -11.04 -12.35 -1.66
C PRO A 34 -11.58 -11.22 -0.79
N GLY A 35 -11.60 -10.00 -1.32
CA GLY A 35 -11.92 -8.78 -0.55
C GLY A 35 -10.76 -8.26 0.30
N ASP A 36 -9.68 -9.03 0.46
CA ASP A 36 -8.48 -8.55 1.12
C ASP A 36 -7.88 -7.39 0.33
N PRO A 37 -7.56 -6.28 1.00
CA PRO A 37 -7.06 -5.13 0.28
C PRO A 37 -5.64 -5.26 -0.28
N VAL A 38 -4.79 -6.10 0.31
CA VAL A 38 -3.48 -6.48 -0.26
C VAL A 38 -3.71 -7.25 -1.55
N ARG A 39 -4.65 -8.20 -1.57
CA ARG A 39 -5.07 -8.89 -2.81
C ARG A 39 -5.45 -7.87 -3.88
N LYS A 40 -6.29 -6.90 -3.52
CA LYS A 40 -6.71 -5.86 -4.47
C LYS A 40 -5.52 -5.08 -5.00
N ALA A 41 -4.62 -4.62 -4.13
CA ALA A 41 -3.47 -3.80 -4.52
C ALA A 41 -2.48 -4.55 -5.43
N VAL A 42 -2.21 -5.83 -5.16
CA VAL A 42 -1.40 -6.68 -6.03
C VAL A 42 -2.08 -6.84 -7.40
N MET A 43 -3.38 -7.15 -7.40
CA MET A 43 -4.15 -7.32 -8.64
C MET A 43 -4.33 -6.00 -9.42
N ASP A 44 -4.32 -4.84 -8.75
CA ASP A 44 -4.33 -3.53 -9.41
C ASP A 44 -3.01 -3.28 -10.13
N GLY A 45 -1.87 -3.60 -9.51
CA GLY A 45 -0.56 -3.52 -10.15
C GLY A 45 -0.44 -4.44 -11.37
N LEU A 46 -0.94 -5.68 -11.25
CA LEU A 46 -1.00 -6.59 -12.39
C LEU A 46 -1.93 -6.06 -13.50
N ARG A 47 -3.07 -5.45 -13.14
CA ARG A 47 -4.00 -4.88 -14.12
C ARG A 47 -3.42 -3.70 -14.87
N GLU A 48 -2.63 -2.85 -14.21
CA GLU A 48 -1.92 -1.74 -14.84
C GLU A 48 -0.94 -2.28 -15.89
N TRP A 49 -0.14 -3.29 -15.53
CA TRP A 49 0.76 -3.94 -16.48
C TRP A 49 0.00 -4.58 -17.66
N VAL A 50 -1.12 -5.28 -17.40
CA VAL A 50 -1.93 -5.88 -18.48
C VAL A 50 -2.50 -4.82 -19.42
N MET A 51 -2.96 -3.71 -18.89
CA MET A 51 -3.43 -2.58 -19.70
C MET A 51 -2.31 -2.01 -20.57
N GLU A 52 -1.14 -1.76 -19.98
CA GLU A 52 -0.02 -1.13 -20.69
C GLU A 52 0.58 -2.02 -21.79
N ASN A 53 0.62 -3.34 -21.56
CA ASN A 53 1.27 -4.29 -22.47
C ASN A 53 0.30 -4.96 -23.46
N HIS A 54 -1.00 -5.03 -23.13
CA HIS A 54 -1.98 -5.75 -23.95
C HIS A 54 -3.25 -4.95 -24.27
N ASP A 55 -3.43 -3.73 -23.73
CA ASP A 55 -4.64 -2.90 -23.91
C ASP A 55 -5.94 -3.62 -23.48
N LEU A 56 -5.84 -4.49 -22.45
CA LEU A 56 -6.97 -5.28 -21.96
C LEU A 56 -7.49 -4.79 -20.60
N LYS A 57 -8.80 -4.59 -20.51
CA LYS A 57 -9.51 -4.41 -19.23
C LYS A 57 -9.95 -5.76 -18.67
N VAL A 58 -9.33 -6.19 -17.59
CA VAL A 58 -9.51 -7.55 -17.07
C VAL A 58 -9.99 -7.61 -15.61
N ILE A 59 -10.75 -8.67 -15.33
CA ILE A 59 -10.97 -9.22 -13.99
C ILE A 59 -10.13 -10.50 -13.90
N PHE A 60 -9.44 -10.72 -12.77
CA PHE A 60 -8.63 -11.91 -12.56
C PHE A 60 -9.41 -12.97 -11.78
N VAL A 61 -9.48 -14.19 -12.32
CA VAL A 61 -9.66 -15.40 -11.51
C VAL A 61 -8.27 -15.80 -11.03
N VAL A 62 -8.07 -15.97 -9.72
CA VAL A 62 -6.74 -16.14 -9.12
C VAL A 62 -6.57 -17.60 -8.69
N ASP A 63 -5.63 -18.31 -9.32
CA ASP A 63 -5.28 -19.70 -9.00
C ASP A 63 -4.21 -19.76 -7.89
N HIS A 64 -3.26 -18.84 -7.93
CA HIS A 64 -2.23 -18.67 -6.90
C HIS A 64 -2.02 -17.19 -6.56
N LEU A 65 -1.96 -16.89 -5.26
CA LEU A 65 -1.45 -15.61 -4.76
C LEU A 65 -0.86 -15.82 -3.38
N LEU A 66 0.45 -15.62 -3.26
CA LEU A 66 1.14 -15.49 -1.98
C LEU A 66 1.89 -14.17 -1.92
N VAL A 67 1.91 -13.59 -0.71
CA VAL A 67 2.53 -12.31 -0.41
C VAL A 67 3.41 -12.47 0.83
N ALA A 68 4.61 -11.89 0.79
CA ALA A 68 5.51 -11.74 1.94
C ALA A 68 6.50 -10.60 1.67
N ASP A 69 6.87 -9.83 2.70
CA ASP A 69 7.95 -8.84 2.69
C ASP A 69 7.91 -7.86 1.49
N GLY A 70 6.70 -7.46 1.08
CA GLY A 70 6.51 -6.56 -0.06
C GLY A 70 6.72 -7.20 -1.43
N TRP A 71 6.77 -8.53 -1.51
CA TRP A 71 6.79 -9.32 -2.74
C TRP A 71 5.52 -10.14 -2.87
N ALA A 72 5.13 -10.42 -4.12
CA ALA A 72 4.01 -11.28 -4.42
C ALA A 72 4.28 -12.11 -5.67
N TRP A 73 3.93 -13.39 -5.61
CA TRP A 73 3.81 -14.24 -6.79
C TRP A 73 2.34 -14.49 -7.08
N THR A 74 1.96 -14.39 -8.36
CA THR A 74 0.56 -14.56 -8.78
C THR A 74 0.48 -15.48 -9.99
N GLU A 75 -0.54 -16.33 -10.01
CA GLU A 75 -1.00 -17.04 -11.20
C GLU A 75 -2.48 -16.76 -11.37
N THR A 76 -2.84 -16.23 -12.53
CA THR A 76 -4.19 -15.73 -12.79
C THR A 76 -4.70 -16.16 -14.15
N LYS A 77 -6.03 -16.23 -14.26
CA LYS A 77 -6.79 -16.39 -15.49
C LYS A 77 -7.58 -15.10 -15.72
N PRO A 78 -7.07 -14.16 -16.54
CA PRO A 78 -7.75 -12.93 -16.84
C PRO A 78 -9.01 -13.18 -17.69
N GLN A 79 -10.04 -12.39 -17.47
CA GLN A 79 -11.30 -12.44 -18.22
C GLN A 79 -11.92 -11.05 -18.37
N SER A 80 -12.84 -10.89 -19.33
CA SER A 80 -13.62 -9.66 -19.48
C SER A 80 -14.47 -9.37 -18.22
N GLY A 81 -14.92 -8.13 -18.08
CA GLY A 81 -15.75 -7.69 -16.94
C GLY A 81 -17.04 -8.51 -16.76
N ASP A 82 -17.62 -9.00 -17.85
CA ASP A 82 -18.80 -9.88 -17.86
C ASP A 82 -18.46 -11.37 -17.83
N GLY A 83 -17.17 -11.72 -17.80
CA GLY A 83 -16.66 -13.09 -17.73
C GLY A 83 -16.80 -13.90 -19.02
N LYS A 84 -17.28 -13.33 -20.13
CA LYS A 84 -17.50 -14.08 -21.39
C LYS A 84 -16.22 -14.34 -22.16
N GLN A 85 -15.29 -13.39 -22.16
CA GLN A 85 -13.99 -13.57 -22.79
C GLN A 85 -13.02 -14.10 -21.75
N LYS A 86 -12.33 -15.18 -22.07
CA LYS A 86 -11.20 -15.71 -21.29
C LYS A 86 -9.93 -15.39 -22.06
N TYR A 87 -8.94 -14.86 -21.37
CA TYR A 87 -7.63 -14.56 -21.94
C TYR A 87 -6.60 -15.58 -21.47
N GLU A 88 -5.41 -15.50 -22.04
CA GLU A 88 -4.27 -16.35 -21.67
C GLU A 88 -3.93 -16.20 -20.19
N PRO A 89 -3.59 -17.31 -19.49
CA PRO A 89 -3.12 -17.24 -18.11
C PRO A 89 -1.87 -16.38 -17.97
N ILE A 90 -1.80 -15.63 -16.88
CA ILE A 90 -0.64 -14.78 -16.57
C ILE A 90 -0.09 -15.17 -15.21
N ALA A 91 1.18 -15.56 -15.20
CA ALA A 91 2.01 -15.64 -14.01
C ALA A 91 2.86 -14.37 -13.87
N ALA A 92 3.06 -13.89 -12.65
CA ALA A 92 3.83 -12.65 -12.45
C ALA A 92 4.47 -12.58 -11.06
N LEU A 93 5.70 -12.08 -11.01
CA LEU A 93 6.36 -11.59 -9.82
C LEU A 93 6.13 -10.08 -9.70
N LEU A 94 5.61 -9.65 -8.55
CA LEU A 94 5.40 -8.24 -8.24
C LEU A 94 6.18 -7.81 -7.01
N ARG A 95 6.64 -6.56 -7.02
CA ARG A 95 7.27 -5.89 -5.89
C ARG A 95 6.48 -4.65 -5.51
N LYS A 96 6.29 -4.45 -4.21
CA LYS A 96 5.71 -3.24 -3.63
C LYS A 96 6.76 -2.13 -3.65
N THR A 97 6.49 -1.08 -4.39
CA THR A 97 7.31 0.14 -4.46
C THR A 97 6.56 1.31 -3.83
N ALA A 98 7.17 2.50 -3.86
CA ALA A 98 6.50 3.73 -3.46
C ALA A 98 5.33 4.10 -4.40
N GLN A 99 5.34 3.63 -5.65
CA GLN A 99 4.26 3.87 -6.61
C GLN A 99 3.09 2.87 -6.48
N GLY A 100 3.30 1.72 -5.86
CA GLY A 100 2.30 0.66 -5.76
C GLY A 100 2.94 -0.71 -5.97
N TRP A 101 2.13 -1.71 -6.26
CA TRP A 101 2.66 -3.00 -6.71
C TRP A 101 3.02 -2.89 -8.19
N GLN A 102 4.26 -3.24 -8.53
CA GLN A 102 4.75 -3.21 -9.89
C GLN A 102 5.21 -4.61 -10.30
N VAL A 103 4.87 -4.99 -11.52
CA VAL A 103 5.35 -6.23 -12.13
C VAL A 103 6.85 -6.09 -12.38
N VAL A 104 7.62 -7.02 -11.82
CA VAL A 104 9.08 -7.08 -11.98
C VAL A 104 9.45 -8.13 -13.02
N HIS A 105 8.71 -9.24 -13.05
CA HIS A 105 8.95 -10.32 -13.99
C HIS A 105 7.63 -11.00 -14.40
N VAL A 106 7.49 -11.31 -15.68
CA VAL A 106 6.44 -12.17 -16.26
C VAL A 106 7.19 -13.25 -17.06
N PRO A 107 7.17 -14.53 -16.63
CA PRO A 107 7.72 -15.59 -17.47
C PRO A 107 6.94 -15.66 -18.78
N SER A 108 7.63 -16.04 -19.86
CA SER A 108 6.93 -16.46 -21.07
C SER A 108 6.16 -17.75 -20.78
N MET A 109 4.94 -17.84 -21.30
CA MET A 109 4.06 -19.01 -21.13
C MET A 109 3.82 -19.73 -22.46
N GLU A 110 4.67 -19.48 -23.45
CA GLU A 110 4.68 -20.16 -24.74
C GLU A 110 5.14 -21.62 -24.58
N GLU A 111 4.65 -22.51 -25.45
CA GLU A 111 4.91 -23.96 -25.34
C GLU A 111 6.40 -24.32 -25.48
N ASP A 112 7.15 -23.51 -26.23
CA ASP A 112 8.58 -23.72 -26.49
C ASP A 112 9.50 -23.06 -25.44
N ASP A 113 8.96 -22.25 -24.53
CA ASP A 113 9.74 -21.57 -23.49
C ASP A 113 9.84 -22.40 -22.20
N PRO A 114 10.91 -22.23 -21.39
CA PRO A 114 11.05 -22.94 -20.12
C PRO A 114 9.85 -22.67 -19.20
N PRO A 115 9.27 -23.72 -18.58
CA PRO A 115 8.15 -23.53 -17.67
C PRO A 115 8.56 -22.73 -16.44
N ALA A 116 7.61 -21.99 -15.87
CA ALA A 116 7.78 -21.35 -14.56
C ALA A 116 7.68 -22.39 -13.43
N ASP A 117 8.71 -23.22 -13.30
CA ASP A 117 8.83 -24.31 -12.33
C ASP A 117 9.88 -24.04 -11.25
N ASP A 118 10.21 -25.07 -10.46
CA ASP A 118 11.18 -24.95 -9.36
C ASP A 118 12.56 -24.46 -9.83
N GLU A 119 13.04 -24.88 -11.01
CA GLU A 119 14.34 -24.43 -11.55
C GLU A 119 14.30 -22.95 -11.93
N TYR A 120 13.21 -22.54 -12.59
CA TYR A 120 12.96 -21.14 -12.92
C TYR A 120 12.92 -20.24 -11.65
N PHE A 121 12.26 -20.70 -10.58
CA PHE A 121 12.20 -19.95 -9.33
C PHE A 121 13.55 -19.85 -8.62
N GLU A 122 14.39 -20.89 -8.67
CA GLU A 122 15.76 -20.79 -8.16
C GLU A 122 16.57 -19.73 -8.92
N GLY A 123 16.42 -19.66 -10.25
CA GLY A 123 17.03 -18.59 -11.05
C GLY A 123 16.62 -17.19 -10.60
N LEU A 124 15.32 -16.98 -10.34
CA LEU A 124 14.84 -15.70 -9.80
C LEU A 124 15.43 -15.37 -8.42
N LEU A 125 15.62 -16.37 -7.55
CA LEU A 125 16.22 -16.17 -6.23
C LEU A 125 17.72 -15.88 -6.30
N GLU A 126 18.43 -16.45 -7.28
CA GLU A 126 19.84 -16.13 -7.54
C GLU A 126 20.00 -14.69 -8.06
N GLU A 127 19.11 -14.25 -8.95
CA GLU A 127 19.13 -12.88 -9.49
C GLU A 127 18.66 -11.83 -8.47
N MET A 128 17.64 -12.17 -7.69
CA MET A 128 16.97 -11.27 -6.74
C MET A 128 16.83 -11.95 -5.36
N PRO A 129 17.91 -12.00 -4.56
CA PRO A 129 17.93 -12.75 -3.30
C PRO A 129 17.02 -12.15 -2.21
N GLU A 130 16.45 -10.97 -2.42
CA GLU A 130 15.48 -10.38 -1.51
C GLU A 130 14.05 -10.96 -1.65
N ILE A 131 13.79 -11.79 -2.67
CA ILE A 131 12.48 -12.42 -2.84
C ILE A 131 12.28 -13.46 -1.72
N PRO A 132 11.17 -13.39 -0.96
CA PRO A 132 10.89 -14.39 0.05
C PRO A 132 10.58 -15.72 -0.61
N ARG A 133 11.48 -16.69 -0.45
CA ARG A 133 11.41 -18.01 -1.08
C ARG A 133 10.02 -18.65 -1.03
N GLY A 134 9.30 -18.51 0.08
CA GLY A 134 8.03 -19.19 0.27
C GLY A 134 6.82 -18.58 -0.45
N ILE A 135 6.97 -17.51 -1.25
CA ILE A 135 5.86 -17.01 -2.09
C ILE A 135 5.61 -17.87 -3.34
N PHE A 136 6.57 -18.72 -3.73
CA PHE A 136 6.46 -19.53 -4.94
C PHE A 136 5.68 -20.84 -4.73
N PRO A 137 5.02 -21.37 -5.77
CA PRO A 137 4.23 -22.61 -5.75
C PRO A 137 5.11 -23.88 -5.85
N TRP A 138 6.11 -24.02 -4.97
CA TRP A 138 7.10 -25.12 -5.01
C TRP A 138 6.47 -26.50 -5.18
N GLY A 139 7.02 -27.28 -6.12
CA GLY A 139 6.52 -28.61 -6.48
C GLY A 139 5.14 -28.60 -7.13
N GLY A 140 4.79 -27.51 -7.84
CA GLY A 140 3.52 -27.36 -8.56
C GLY A 140 2.29 -27.19 -7.66
N LYS A 141 2.46 -26.71 -6.43
CA LYS A 141 1.37 -26.58 -5.46
C LYS A 141 0.72 -25.19 -5.54
N THR A 142 -0.55 -25.15 -5.94
CA THR A 142 -1.35 -23.91 -5.88
C THR A 142 -1.74 -23.56 -4.43
N SER A 143 -1.90 -22.26 -4.15
CA SER A 143 -2.15 -21.74 -2.79
C SER A 143 -3.48 -22.19 -2.17
N GLY A 144 -4.33 -22.91 -2.91
CA GLY A 144 -5.61 -23.46 -2.44
C GLY A 144 -5.50 -24.42 -1.25
N LYS A 145 -4.29 -24.85 -0.85
CA LYS A 145 -4.03 -25.72 0.33
C LYS A 145 -3.40 -25.00 1.54
N ILE A 146 -3.02 -23.73 1.44
CA ILE A 146 -2.45 -22.97 2.56
C ILE A 146 -3.60 -22.26 3.30
N LYS A 147 -3.76 -22.52 4.61
CA LYS A 147 -4.80 -21.87 5.41
C LYS A 147 -4.59 -20.36 5.39
N ALA A 148 -5.60 -19.64 4.90
CA ALA A 148 -5.59 -18.20 4.82
C ALA A 148 -5.54 -17.56 6.22
N ALA A 149 -4.34 -17.16 6.65
CA ALA A 149 -4.11 -16.31 7.79
C ALA A 149 -4.07 -14.85 7.29
N ALA A 150 -5.01 -14.04 7.78
CA ALA A 150 -4.87 -12.59 7.66
C ALA A 150 -3.92 -12.15 8.78
N PRO A 151 -2.81 -11.45 8.49
CA PRO A 151 -2.05 -10.82 9.55
C PRO A 151 -2.90 -9.70 10.16
N THR A 152 -3.19 -9.80 11.46
CA THR A 152 -3.52 -8.63 12.28
C THR A 152 -2.36 -7.64 12.20
N PRO A 153 -2.57 -6.37 11.80
CA PRO A 153 -1.45 -5.44 11.63
C PRO A 153 -0.83 -5.13 12.99
N LYS A 154 0.49 -5.35 13.12
CA LYS A 154 1.26 -4.61 14.12
C LYS A 154 1.45 -3.19 13.58
N THR A 155 0.80 -2.24 14.25
CA THR A 155 0.94 -0.80 14.13
C THR A 155 2.42 -0.39 14.12
N THR A 156 2.89 0.20 13.02
CA THR A 156 4.19 0.88 13.00
C THR A 156 4.01 2.26 13.63
N ALA A 157 4.74 2.55 14.71
CA ALA A 157 4.75 3.85 15.36
C ALA A 157 5.24 4.97 14.41
N SER A 158 4.74 6.21 14.62
CA SER A 158 5.09 7.43 13.88
C SER A 158 6.61 7.59 13.69
N SER A 159 7.04 7.74 12.43
CA SER A 159 8.46 7.83 12.04
C SER A 159 9.03 9.25 12.12
N GLY A 160 8.20 10.25 12.46
CA GLY A 160 8.62 11.64 12.54
C GLY A 160 8.77 12.33 11.19
N GLU A 161 8.11 11.83 10.14
CA GLU A 161 8.10 12.45 8.82
C GLU A 161 7.45 13.84 8.88
N LYS A 162 8.08 14.85 8.24
CA LYS A 162 7.46 16.18 8.14
C LYS A 162 6.25 16.13 7.21
N PRO A 163 5.09 16.68 7.62
CA PRO A 163 3.92 16.76 6.75
C PRO A 163 4.21 17.47 5.45
N TYR A 164 3.73 16.92 4.34
CA TYR A 164 3.89 17.51 3.02
C TYR A 164 2.60 17.38 2.21
N THR A 165 2.46 18.24 1.19
CA THR A 165 1.40 18.13 0.18
C THR A 165 1.96 17.43 -1.06
N PRO A 166 1.54 16.18 -1.34
CA PRO A 166 1.92 15.51 -2.59
C PRO A 166 1.51 16.34 -3.80
N LYS A 167 2.38 16.52 -4.80
CA LYS A 167 2.08 17.32 -6.00
C LYS A 167 0.99 16.67 -6.87
N PRO A 168 0.27 17.41 -7.72
CA PRO A 168 -0.58 16.82 -8.77
C PRO A 168 0.19 15.78 -9.60
N GLY A 169 -0.47 14.67 -9.98
CA GLY A 169 0.16 13.55 -10.69
C GLY A 169 0.99 12.59 -9.82
N ASN A 170 1.22 12.90 -8.53
CA ASN A 170 1.96 12.01 -7.63
C ASN A 170 1.12 10.77 -7.23
N SER A 171 1.78 9.60 -7.15
CA SER A 171 1.14 8.32 -6.79
C SER A 171 0.50 8.32 -5.39
N VAL A 172 1.13 8.96 -4.41
CA VAL A 172 0.57 9.11 -3.05
C VAL A 172 -0.70 9.95 -3.09
N ARG A 173 -0.69 11.08 -3.81
CA ARG A 173 -1.91 11.90 -4.02
C ARG A 173 -3.02 11.04 -4.61
N LYS A 174 -2.71 10.29 -5.69
CA LYS A 174 -3.67 9.43 -6.37
C LYS A 174 -4.23 8.39 -5.41
N ALA A 175 -3.39 7.69 -4.66
CA ALA A 175 -3.80 6.63 -3.75
C ALA A 175 -4.66 7.13 -2.58
N VAL A 176 -4.35 8.29 -1.98
CA VAL A 176 -5.21 8.91 -0.95
C VAL A 176 -6.59 9.23 -1.54
N MET A 177 -6.62 9.81 -2.74
CA MET A 177 -7.87 10.15 -3.43
C MET A 177 -8.62 8.92 -3.93
N ASP A 178 -7.94 7.83 -4.30
CA ASP A 178 -8.56 6.54 -4.65
C ASP A 178 -9.29 5.97 -3.42
N GLY A 179 -8.65 6.02 -2.24
CA GLY A 179 -9.27 5.60 -0.98
C GLY A 179 -10.53 6.39 -0.64
N LEU A 180 -10.46 7.73 -0.76
CA LEU A 180 -11.61 8.59 -0.54
C LEU A 180 -12.72 8.36 -1.59
N ARG A 181 -12.36 8.12 -2.86
CA ARG A 181 -13.32 7.76 -3.93
C ARG A 181 -14.03 6.45 -3.64
N GLY A 182 -13.30 5.43 -3.16
CA GLY A 182 -13.88 4.15 -2.76
C GLY A 182 -14.93 4.32 -1.67
N TRP A 183 -14.60 5.09 -0.62
CA TRP A 183 -15.54 5.40 0.44
C TRP A 183 -16.78 6.17 -0.05
N MET A 184 -16.62 7.12 -0.97
CA MET A 184 -17.74 7.87 -1.57
C MET A 184 -18.66 6.96 -2.38
N LYS A 185 -18.08 6.05 -3.17
CA LYS A 185 -18.84 5.08 -3.96
C LYS A 185 -19.59 4.10 -3.06
N GLU A 186 -18.96 3.62 -2.00
CA GLU A 186 -19.60 2.69 -1.05
C GLU A 186 -20.71 3.37 -0.23
N SER A 187 -20.47 4.58 0.26
CA SER A 187 -21.39 5.26 1.19
C SER A 187 -22.56 5.93 0.49
N TYR A 188 -22.36 6.40 -0.75
CA TYR A 188 -23.33 7.25 -1.45
C TYR A 188 -23.59 6.84 -2.90
N ASP A 189 -22.95 5.78 -3.40
CA ASP A 189 -23.05 5.29 -4.79
C ASP A 189 -22.72 6.34 -5.88
N ILE A 190 -21.82 7.28 -5.56
CA ILE A 190 -21.42 8.35 -6.49
C ILE A 190 -19.96 8.24 -6.92
N ASP A 191 -19.77 8.37 -8.23
CA ASP A 191 -18.46 8.53 -8.86
C ASP A 191 -18.08 10.02 -8.89
N VAL A 192 -16.92 10.35 -8.32
CA VAL A 192 -16.51 11.73 -8.09
C VAL A 192 -15.09 12.02 -8.56
N VAL A 193 -14.86 13.25 -9.01
CA VAL A 193 -13.53 13.87 -9.15
C VAL A 193 -13.39 14.89 -8.02
N PHE A 194 -12.25 14.90 -7.34
CA PHE A 194 -12.01 15.82 -6.24
C PHE A 194 -11.27 17.07 -6.70
N VAL A 195 -11.84 18.24 -6.41
CA VAL A 195 -11.07 19.48 -6.29
C VAL A 195 -10.50 19.54 -4.88
N ILE A 196 -9.18 19.61 -4.75
CA ILE A 196 -8.49 19.48 -3.46
C ILE A 196 -8.16 20.88 -2.93
N ASP A 197 -8.85 21.30 -1.86
CA ASP A 197 -8.54 22.56 -1.18
C ASP A 197 -7.39 22.36 -0.18
N HIS A 198 -7.34 21.21 0.50
CA HIS A 198 -6.25 20.85 1.43
C HIS A 198 -5.91 19.35 1.36
N LEU A 199 -4.61 19.06 1.38
CA LEU A 199 -4.06 17.71 1.53
C LEU A 199 -2.70 17.79 2.20
N LEU A 200 -2.58 17.16 3.36
CA LEU A 200 -1.30 16.88 4.02
C LEU A 200 -1.18 15.40 4.31
N VAL A 201 0.02 14.87 4.09
CA VAL A 201 0.38 13.47 4.30
C VAL A 201 1.63 13.41 5.17
N ALA A 202 1.66 12.51 6.15
CA ALA A 202 2.86 12.17 6.93
C ALA A 202 2.68 10.81 7.60
N ASP A 203 3.73 10.01 7.72
CA ASP A 203 3.75 8.74 8.47
C ASP A 203 2.58 7.78 8.14
N GLY A 204 2.16 7.73 6.86
CA GLY A 204 1.04 6.91 6.44
C GLY A 204 -0.34 7.41 6.88
N TRP A 205 -0.46 8.67 7.30
CA TRP A 205 -1.74 9.34 7.55
C TRP A 205 -1.93 10.51 6.62
N ALA A 206 -3.19 10.85 6.35
CA ALA A 206 -3.55 11.98 5.52
C ALA A 206 -4.78 12.69 6.08
N TRP A 207 -4.74 14.01 6.06
CA TRP A 207 -5.92 14.84 6.26
C TRP A 207 -6.28 15.52 4.95
N THR A 208 -7.56 15.46 4.58
CA THR A 208 -8.05 16.01 3.33
C THR A 208 -9.20 16.98 3.58
N ASN A 209 -9.28 18.00 2.72
CA ASN A 209 -10.44 18.86 2.56
C ASN A 209 -10.69 19.00 1.06
N THR A 210 -11.78 18.43 0.58
CA THR A 210 -12.06 18.31 -0.86
C THR A 210 -13.47 18.78 -1.20
N ARG A 211 -13.63 19.20 -2.45
CA ARG A 211 -14.91 19.49 -3.08
C ARG A 211 -15.13 18.46 -4.19
N PRO A 212 -15.93 17.40 -3.93
CA PRO A 212 -16.24 16.40 -4.93
C PRO A 212 -17.15 16.99 -6.02
N GLN A 213 -16.97 16.55 -7.25
CA GLN A 213 -17.80 16.92 -8.40
C GLN A 213 -17.92 15.76 -9.39
N SER A 214 -18.89 15.80 -10.31
CA SER A 214 -18.95 14.84 -11.42
C SER A 214 -17.73 14.95 -12.34
N ALA A 215 -17.47 13.92 -13.13
CA ALA A 215 -16.34 13.91 -14.07
C ALA A 215 -16.38 15.06 -15.10
N ASP A 216 -17.58 15.48 -15.51
CA ASP A 216 -17.79 16.63 -16.39
C ASP A 216 -17.86 17.98 -15.65
N GLY A 217 -17.74 17.98 -14.32
CA GLY A 217 -17.75 19.16 -13.47
C GLY A 217 -19.11 19.88 -13.32
N LYS A 218 -20.19 19.34 -13.91
CA LYS A 218 -21.52 19.98 -13.86
C LYS A 218 -22.20 19.83 -12.51
N ASN A 219 -22.02 18.69 -11.86
CA ASN A 219 -22.55 18.46 -10.52
C ASN A 219 -21.47 18.74 -9.49
N ARG A 220 -21.80 19.56 -8.49
CA ARG A 220 -20.94 19.83 -7.34
C ARG A 220 -21.61 19.22 -6.11
N TYR A 221 -20.84 18.48 -5.33
CA TYR A 221 -21.31 17.85 -4.10
C TYR A 221 -20.79 18.62 -2.88
N ASP A 222 -21.34 18.29 -1.71
CA ASP A 222 -20.91 18.86 -0.46
C ASP A 222 -19.43 18.57 -0.19
N ARG A 223 -18.79 19.52 0.50
CA ARG A 223 -17.39 19.42 0.91
C ARG A 223 -17.20 18.17 1.76
N VAL A 224 -16.11 17.45 1.52
CA VAL A 224 -15.71 16.28 2.33
C VAL A 224 -14.36 16.57 2.97
N MET A 225 -14.36 16.62 4.30
CA MET A 225 -13.14 16.56 5.11
C MET A 225 -12.96 15.12 5.57
N ALA A 226 -11.73 14.59 5.54
CA ALA A 226 -11.51 13.22 5.98
C ALA A 226 -10.11 13.02 6.57
N LEU A 227 -10.06 12.25 7.65
CA LEU A 227 -8.85 11.59 8.13
C LEU A 227 -8.76 10.23 7.42
N LEU A 228 -7.62 9.98 6.81
CA LEU A 228 -7.30 8.70 6.21
C LEU A 228 -6.03 8.15 6.82
N SER A 229 -5.96 6.83 6.90
CA SER A 229 -4.73 6.12 7.23
C SER A 229 -4.41 5.10 6.14
N LYS A 230 -3.12 4.88 5.93
CA LYS A 230 -2.59 3.91 5.00
C LYS A 230 -2.57 2.57 5.71
N GLY A 231 -3.55 1.73 5.42
CA GLY A 231 -3.49 0.32 5.79
C GLY A 231 -2.69 -0.48 4.78
N ASN A 232 -2.59 -1.78 5.03
CA ASN A 232 -2.08 -2.75 4.05
C ASN A 232 -2.90 -2.73 2.74
N ALA A 233 -4.12 -2.21 2.86
CA ALA A 233 -5.14 -1.94 1.87
C ALA A 233 -4.98 -0.80 0.90
N GLY A 234 -3.99 0.04 1.14
CA GLY A 234 -4.06 1.40 0.68
C GLY A 234 -4.82 2.26 1.70
N TRP A 235 -5.33 3.38 1.22
CA TRP A 235 -5.85 4.42 2.08
C TRP A 235 -7.30 4.13 2.47
N ARG A 236 -7.56 4.04 3.77
CA ARG A 236 -8.90 3.89 4.34
C ARG A 236 -9.33 5.20 4.98
N VAL A 237 -10.62 5.51 4.87
CA VAL A 237 -11.22 6.63 5.60
C VAL A 237 -11.47 6.19 7.04
N GLU A 238 -10.86 6.89 7.98
CA GLU A 238 -10.98 6.62 9.42
C GLU A 238 -12.05 7.48 10.07
N PHE A 239 -12.20 8.72 9.58
CA PHE A 239 -13.14 9.67 10.14
C PHE A 239 -13.53 10.75 9.12
N VAL A 240 -14.82 11.06 9.07
CA VAL A 240 -15.40 12.17 8.31
C VAL A 240 -16.26 12.99 9.27
N PRO A 241 -15.88 14.24 9.63
CA PRO A 241 -16.75 15.08 10.43
C PRO A 241 -18.01 15.44 9.66
N SER A 242 -19.15 15.50 10.35
CA SER A 242 -20.35 16.14 9.80
C SER A 242 -20.09 17.64 9.64
N LEU A 243 -20.48 18.17 8.49
CA LEU A 243 -20.46 19.61 8.18
C LEU A 243 -21.87 20.20 8.11
N GLU A 244 -22.87 19.46 8.58
CA GLU A 244 -24.26 19.91 8.60
C GLU A 244 -24.44 21.10 9.54
N LYS A 245 -25.50 21.88 9.29
CA LYS A 245 -25.84 23.03 10.13
C LYS A 245 -26.09 22.56 11.58
N GLY A 246 -25.30 23.08 12.50
CA GLY A 246 -25.37 22.72 13.93
C GLY A 246 -24.32 21.69 14.36
N ALA A 247 -23.54 21.12 13.42
CA ALA A 247 -22.38 20.33 13.77
C ALA A 247 -21.29 21.21 14.43
N PRO A 248 -20.49 20.65 15.35
CA PRO A 248 -19.36 21.37 15.93
C PRO A 248 -18.38 21.87 14.84
N PRO A 249 -17.76 23.04 15.03
CA PRO A 249 -16.76 23.52 14.08
C PRO A 249 -15.56 22.58 14.03
N VAL A 250 -15.00 22.39 12.83
CA VAL A 250 -13.74 21.67 12.62
C VAL A 250 -12.58 22.63 12.90
N ASP A 251 -12.25 22.78 14.18
CA ASP A 251 -11.23 23.67 14.73
C ASP A 251 -10.18 22.91 15.57
N ASP A 252 -9.29 23.65 16.24
CA ASP A 252 -8.24 23.07 17.08
C ASP A 252 -8.80 22.19 18.22
N ALA A 253 -9.96 22.54 18.79
CA ALA A 253 -10.59 21.75 19.84
C ALA A 253 -11.13 20.43 19.28
N PHE A 254 -11.73 20.46 18.09
CA PHE A 254 -12.09 19.26 17.35
C PHE A 254 -10.87 18.38 17.07
N PHE A 255 -9.78 18.92 16.55
CA PHE A 255 -8.58 18.13 16.22
C PHE A 255 -7.92 17.51 17.45
N ASN A 256 -7.90 18.21 18.59
CA ASN A 256 -7.40 17.64 19.83
C ASN A 256 -8.25 16.44 20.30
N LYS A 257 -9.58 16.51 20.15
CA LYS A 257 -10.46 15.35 20.44
C LYS A 257 -10.22 14.21 19.46
N LEU A 258 -10.10 14.52 18.17
CA LEU A 258 -9.83 13.54 17.12
C LEU A 258 -8.51 12.79 17.39
N LEU A 259 -7.45 13.50 17.77
CA LEU A 259 -6.17 12.89 18.18
C LEU A 259 -6.28 12.02 19.43
N GLY A 260 -7.24 12.29 20.32
CA GLY A 260 -7.54 11.40 21.44
C GLY A 260 -8.07 10.04 20.99
N HIS A 261 -8.80 9.98 19.86
CA HIS A 261 -9.30 8.74 19.27
C HIS A 261 -8.29 8.08 18.32
N PHE A 262 -7.45 8.88 17.66
CA PHE A 262 -6.42 8.43 16.71
C PHE A 262 -5.04 8.95 17.13
N PRO A 263 -4.45 8.41 18.22
CA PRO A 263 -3.21 8.93 18.79
C PRO A 263 -1.99 8.76 17.87
N ASP A 264 -2.06 7.82 16.92
CA ASP A 264 -1.00 7.57 15.93
C ASP A 264 -1.03 8.55 14.76
N ALA A 265 -2.10 9.34 14.60
CA ALA A 265 -2.19 10.33 13.55
C ALA A 265 -1.21 11.49 13.83
N PRO A 266 -0.30 11.85 12.90
CA PRO A 266 0.67 12.90 13.13
C PRO A 266 -0.03 14.25 13.31
N LYS A 267 0.23 14.92 14.44
CA LYS A 267 -0.37 16.23 14.70
C LYS A 267 -0.18 17.21 13.52
N GLY A 268 0.95 17.15 12.83
CA GLY A 268 1.29 18.07 11.75
C GLY A 268 0.46 17.96 10.46
N ILE A 269 -0.35 16.91 10.25
CA ILE A 269 -1.21 16.81 9.06
C ILE A 269 -2.49 17.66 9.17
N PHE A 270 -2.83 18.17 10.36
CA PHE A 270 -4.04 18.96 10.57
C PHE A 270 -3.81 20.47 10.35
N PRO A 271 -4.80 21.21 9.81
CA PRO A 271 -4.70 22.64 9.56
C PRO A 271 -4.94 23.47 10.85
N TRP A 272 -4.02 23.39 11.79
CA TRP A 272 -4.07 24.15 13.06
C TRP A 272 -4.18 25.66 12.84
N GLY A 273 -4.91 26.33 13.75
CA GLY A 273 -5.03 27.79 13.75
C GLY A 273 -5.91 28.36 12.62
N GLY A 274 -6.84 27.57 12.09
CA GLY A 274 -7.88 28.06 11.18
C GLY A 274 -7.43 28.36 9.75
N ARG A 275 -6.30 27.82 9.28
CA ARG A 275 -5.93 27.87 7.85
C ARG A 275 -6.78 26.88 7.05
N GLN A 276 -8.08 27.14 6.96
CA GLN A 276 -8.90 26.63 5.88
C GLN A 276 -8.42 27.38 4.63
N SER A 277 -7.68 26.72 3.73
CA SER A 277 -7.30 27.32 2.45
C SER A 277 -8.55 27.86 1.76
N LYS A 278 -8.46 29.11 1.29
CA LYS A 278 -9.50 29.82 0.55
C LYS A 278 -9.98 29.03 -0.67
#